data_AF-A0A1X7SFR8-F1
#
_entry.id   AF-A0A1X7SFR8-F1
#
_cell.length_a   1.000
_cell.length_b   1.000
_cell.length_c   1.000
_cell.angle_alpha   90.00
_cell.angle_beta   90.00
_cell.angle_gamma   90.00
#
_symmetry.space_group_name_H-M   'P 1'
#
loop_
_entity.id
_entity.type
_entity.pdbx_description
1 polymer ?
#
loop_
_entity_poly.entity_id
_entity_poly.type
_entity_poly.pdbx_seq_one_letter_code
_entity_poly.pdbx_strand_id
1 'polypeptide(L)'
;YIVPYELNVEYSTMNDRFSLVLSKFADEIIEGNWLDDFKAFLLGRTPHQSEGREREGADREDEIMKVCNKLGLVSLLRKYFFLSNFGALMLFAEEYKFVASKTLLDFSEKIDDLYSKILAKDFAKQAIEDHKKLEDHGEVIFKVDLDLESTLKEFQKFLVKAFYRHHGILISLRVVHHSLLTFVCTIPKWLVEEMKEYVTKNEEMLKSKNVVELIIDNTVMFSIKSKTN
;
A
#
# COMPACT_ATOMS: atom_id res chain seq x y z
N TYR A 1 -27.83 8.90 -8.86
CA TYR A 1 -26.58 8.28 -8.42
C TYR A 1 -26.56 8.30 -6.90
N ILE A 2 -26.92 7.16 -6.29
CA ILE A 2 -26.97 6.97 -4.83
C ILE A 2 -26.02 5.82 -4.57
N VAL A 3 -24.78 6.13 -4.16
CA VAL A 3 -23.93 5.14 -3.47
C VAL A 3 -23.36 5.80 -2.20
N PRO A 4 -24.14 5.96 -1.10
CA PRO A 4 -23.61 6.64 0.09
C PRO A 4 -23.67 5.85 1.41
N TYR A 5 -24.36 4.69 1.50
CA TYR A 5 -24.45 3.94 2.78
C TYR A 5 -24.00 2.48 2.64
N GLU A 6 -24.47 1.78 1.61
CA GLU A 6 -24.09 0.38 1.36
C GLU A 6 -22.58 0.22 1.21
N LEU A 7 -21.91 1.21 0.62
CA LEU A 7 -20.46 1.20 0.43
C LEU A 7 -19.67 1.13 1.75
N ASN A 8 -20.04 1.94 2.74
CA ASN A 8 -19.34 1.96 4.02
C ASN A 8 -19.57 0.66 4.80
N VAL A 9 -20.78 0.10 4.73
CA VAL A 9 -21.12 -1.19 5.34
C VAL A 9 -20.36 -2.33 4.67
N GLU A 10 -20.31 -2.37 3.33
CA GLU A 10 -19.59 -3.39 2.58
C GLU A 10 -18.08 -3.31 2.82
N TYR A 11 -17.53 -2.09 2.83
CA TYR A 11 -16.12 -1.84 3.15
C TYR A 11 -15.78 -2.30 4.57
N SER A 12 -16.59 -1.92 5.56
CA SER A 12 -16.42 -2.34 6.96
C SER A 12 -16.48 -3.86 7.10
N THR A 13 -17.42 -4.51 6.42
CA THR A 13 -17.56 -5.98 6.42
C THR A 13 -16.32 -6.67 5.82
N MET A 14 -15.76 -6.10 4.75
CA MET A 14 -14.51 -6.59 4.16
C MET A 14 -13.33 -6.41 5.12
N ASN A 15 -13.27 -5.28 5.81
CA ASN A 15 -12.20 -4.98 6.77
C ASN A 15 -12.23 -5.93 7.97
N ASP A 16 -13.42 -6.22 8.51
CA ASP A 16 -13.60 -7.20 9.59
C ASP A 16 -13.10 -8.60 9.19
N ARG A 17 -13.34 -9.00 7.94
CA ARG A 17 -12.87 -10.26 7.39
C ARG A 17 -11.37 -10.28 7.12
N PHE A 18 -10.76 -9.12 6.89
CA PHE A 18 -9.38 -9.02 6.48
C PHE A 18 -8.41 -9.60 7.52
N SER A 19 -8.69 -9.40 8.81
CA SER A 19 -7.91 -9.99 9.89
C SER A 19 -7.85 -11.53 9.85
N LEU A 20 -8.92 -12.19 9.38
CA LEU A 20 -8.96 -13.64 9.20
C LEU A 20 -8.12 -14.06 7.98
N VAL A 21 -8.17 -13.28 6.91
CA VAL A 21 -7.36 -13.51 5.69
C VAL A 21 -5.87 -13.40 6.00
N LEU A 22 -5.45 -12.36 6.72
CA LEU A 22 -4.06 -12.20 7.16
C LEU A 22 -3.61 -13.38 8.04
N SER A 23 -4.50 -13.89 8.90
CA SER A 23 -4.19 -15.02 9.78
C SER A 23 -3.98 -16.32 8.98
N LYS A 24 -4.81 -16.55 7.95
CA LYS A 24 -4.67 -17.68 7.03
C LYS A 24 -3.43 -17.57 6.15
N PHE A 25 -3.14 -16.37 5.64
CA PHE A 25 -1.90 -16.13 4.91
C PHE A 25 -0.68 -16.44 5.77
N ALA A 26 -0.68 -16.03 7.04
CA ALA A 26 0.39 -16.37 7.97
C ALA A 26 0.53 -17.90 8.18
N ASP A 27 -0.58 -18.64 8.23
CA ASP A 27 -0.54 -20.11 8.26
C ASP A 27 0.15 -20.66 7.02
N GLU A 28 -0.27 -20.24 5.83
CA GLU A 28 0.30 -20.72 4.55
C GLU A 28 1.81 -20.42 4.44
N ILE A 29 2.24 -19.24 4.92
CA ILE A 29 3.66 -18.86 4.93
C ILE A 29 4.47 -19.76 5.87
N ILE A 30 3.95 -20.05 7.07
CA ILE A 30 4.66 -20.85 8.06
C ILE A 30 4.67 -22.33 7.67
N GLU A 31 3.53 -22.89 7.28
CA GLU A 31 3.40 -24.29 6.88
C GLU A 31 4.18 -24.59 5.58
N GLY A 32 4.24 -23.62 4.67
CA GLY A 32 5.00 -23.73 3.42
C GLY A 32 6.48 -23.38 3.52
N ASN A 33 6.99 -23.02 4.72
CA ASN A 33 8.37 -22.56 4.93
C ASN A 33 8.78 -21.32 4.09
N TRP A 34 7.83 -20.42 3.81
CA TRP A 34 8.04 -19.21 3.02
C TRP A 34 8.44 -17.99 3.86
N LEU A 35 8.67 -18.16 5.16
CA LEU A 35 8.86 -17.03 6.07
C LEU A 35 10.06 -16.16 5.68
N ASP A 36 11.19 -16.76 5.31
CA ASP A 36 12.39 -16.01 4.96
C ASP A 36 12.24 -15.27 3.62
N ASP A 37 11.58 -15.90 2.65
CA ASP A 37 11.24 -15.27 1.38
C ASP A 37 10.27 -14.10 1.57
N PHE A 38 9.27 -14.27 2.44
CA PHE A 38 8.32 -13.21 2.75
C PHE A 38 9.00 -12.04 3.49
N LYS A 39 9.93 -12.32 4.42
CA LYS A 39 10.75 -11.26 5.04
C LYS A 39 11.60 -10.53 4.01
N ALA A 40 12.25 -11.25 3.10
CA ALA A 40 13.03 -10.66 2.02
C ALA A 40 12.16 -9.73 1.17
N PHE A 41 10.96 -10.18 0.80
CA PHE A 41 9.96 -9.39 0.10
C PHE A 41 9.57 -8.10 0.85
N LEU A 42 9.26 -8.18 2.14
CA LEU A 42 8.96 -7.00 2.97
C LEU A 42 10.14 -6.03 3.08
N LEU A 43 11.36 -6.55 3.00
CA LEU A 43 12.60 -5.77 2.95
C LEU A 43 12.89 -5.22 1.56
N GLY A 44 12.00 -5.42 0.57
CA GLY A 44 12.22 -5.02 -0.82
C GLY A 44 13.33 -5.79 -1.51
N ARG A 45 13.78 -6.92 -0.92
CA ARG A 45 14.81 -7.81 -1.46
C ARG A 45 14.14 -8.77 -2.42
N THR A 46 14.00 -8.38 -3.69
CA THR A 46 13.46 -9.25 -4.72
C THR A 46 14.48 -10.32 -5.14
N PRO A 47 14.06 -11.50 -5.65
CA PRO A 47 14.96 -12.58 -6.08
C PRO A 47 15.98 -12.17 -7.15
N HIS A 48 15.74 -11.05 -7.84
CA HIS A 48 16.59 -10.52 -8.91
C HIS A 48 17.47 -9.34 -8.49
N GLN A 49 17.41 -8.91 -7.22
CA GLN A 49 18.25 -7.84 -6.67
C GLN A 49 19.27 -8.43 -5.69
N SER A 50 20.17 -9.24 -6.21
CA SER A 50 21.41 -9.58 -5.52
C SER A 50 22.44 -8.49 -5.76
N GLU A 51 22.90 -7.90 -4.65
CA GLU A 51 24.09 -7.04 -4.49
C GLU A 51 23.91 -5.53 -4.75
N GLY A 52 24.14 -4.72 -3.71
CA GLY A 52 24.60 -3.33 -3.86
C GLY A 52 23.82 -2.20 -3.16
N ARG A 53 22.68 -2.44 -2.50
CA ARG A 53 22.03 -1.35 -1.73
C ARG A 53 22.69 -1.18 -0.35
N GLU A 54 23.19 0.03 -0.10
CA GLU A 54 23.64 0.47 1.22
C GLU A 54 22.49 0.33 2.23
N ARG A 55 22.85 -0.17 3.42
CA ARG A 55 21.92 -0.57 4.48
C ARG A 55 21.51 0.66 5.26
N GLU A 56 20.32 1.20 5.00
CA GLU A 56 19.71 2.19 5.89
C GLU A 56 18.32 1.71 6.30
N GLY A 57 18.11 1.61 7.62
CA GLY A 57 16.91 1.05 8.25
C GLY A 57 17.19 -0.08 9.26
N ALA A 58 18.12 0.10 10.20
CA ALA A 58 18.43 -0.91 11.23
C ALA A 58 17.19 -1.37 12.00
N ASP A 59 16.25 -0.45 12.28
CA ASP A 59 15.00 -0.76 13.00
C ASP A 59 14.02 -1.60 12.15
N ARG A 60 14.00 -1.39 10.82
CA ARG A 60 13.18 -2.15 9.85
C ARG A 60 13.60 -3.61 9.81
N GLU A 61 14.89 -3.84 9.62
CA GLU A 61 15.45 -5.18 9.54
C GLU A 61 15.28 -5.90 10.87
N ASP A 62 15.51 -5.23 11.99
CA ASP A 62 15.38 -5.83 13.31
C ASP A 62 13.93 -6.29 13.63
N GLU A 63 12.91 -5.47 13.38
CA GLU A 63 11.51 -5.86 13.62
C GLU A 63 11.08 -7.04 12.74
N ILE A 64 11.37 -6.99 11.43
CA ILE A 64 11.00 -8.03 10.47
C ILE A 64 11.78 -9.33 10.75
N MET A 65 13.08 -9.23 11.03
CA MET A 65 13.94 -10.40 11.24
C MET A 65 13.63 -11.11 12.56
N LYS A 66 13.14 -10.39 13.58
CA LYS A 66 12.69 -10.96 14.86
C LYS A 66 11.46 -11.86 14.73
N VAL A 67 10.69 -11.75 13.66
CA VAL A 67 9.53 -12.63 13.44
C VAL A 67 10.00 -14.06 13.18
N CYS A 68 9.74 -14.97 14.11
CA CYS A 68 10.15 -16.38 13.99
C CYS A 68 9.00 -17.38 14.03
N ASN A 69 7.76 -16.90 14.16
CA ASN A 69 6.59 -17.76 14.30
C ASN A 69 5.32 -17.09 13.77
N LYS A 70 4.24 -17.87 13.66
CA LYS A 70 2.93 -17.42 13.19
C LYS A 70 2.41 -16.20 13.95
N LEU A 71 2.50 -16.19 15.28
CA LEU A 71 1.96 -15.09 16.09
C LEU A 71 2.68 -13.78 15.78
N GLY A 72 4.01 -13.82 15.68
CA GLY A 72 4.83 -12.68 15.27
C GLY A 72 4.47 -12.21 13.86
N LEU A 73 4.26 -13.15 12.92
CA LEU A 73 3.89 -12.81 11.55
C LEU A 73 2.50 -12.18 11.46
N VAL A 74 1.50 -12.72 12.17
CA VAL A 74 0.16 -12.12 12.24
C VAL A 74 0.22 -10.70 12.84
N SER A 75 1.03 -10.50 13.88
CA SER A 75 1.23 -9.18 14.48
C SER A 75 1.83 -8.19 13.47
N LEU A 76 2.86 -8.61 12.74
CA LEU A 76 3.50 -7.80 11.70
C LEU A 76 2.53 -7.47 10.56
N LEU A 77 1.77 -8.47 10.09
CA LEU A 77 0.79 -8.30 9.03
C LEU A 77 -0.30 -7.30 9.42
N ARG A 78 -0.87 -7.41 10.62
CA ARG A 78 -1.90 -6.47 11.11
C ARG A 78 -1.40 -5.05 11.32
N LYS A 79 -0.09 -4.88 11.49
CA LYS A 79 0.56 -3.59 11.64
C LYS A 79 0.72 -2.87 10.30
N TYR A 80 1.04 -3.63 9.25
CA TYR A 80 1.48 -3.05 7.97
C TYR A 80 0.58 -3.33 6.77
N PHE A 81 -0.36 -4.26 6.87
CA PHE A 81 -1.28 -4.59 5.79
C PHE A 81 -2.70 -4.17 6.16
N PHE A 82 -3.36 -3.57 5.18
CA PHE A 82 -4.74 -3.07 5.19
C PHE A 82 -5.41 -3.44 3.86
N LEU A 83 -6.72 -3.20 3.72
CA LEU A 83 -7.43 -3.56 2.47
C LEU A 83 -6.80 -2.85 1.27
N SER A 84 -6.38 -1.59 1.46
CA SER A 84 -5.79 -0.78 0.40
C SER A 84 -4.47 -1.30 -0.16
N ASN A 85 -3.74 -2.15 0.58
CA ASN A 85 -2.46 -2.70 0.15
C ASN A 85 -2.46 -4.23 0.09
N PHE A 86 -3.64 -4.88 0.15
CA PHE A 86 -3.76 -6.34 -0.02
C PHE A 86 -3.11 -6.85 -1.31
N GLY A 87 -3.14 -6.07 -2.38
CA GLY A 87 -2.48 -6.39 -3.65
C GLY A 87 -0.97 -6.68 -3.51
N ALA A 88 -0.30 -6.17 -2.47
CA ALA A 88 1.08 -6.53 -2.19
C ALA A 88 1.22 -8.02 -1.80
N LEU A 89 0.28 -8.62 -1.07
CA LEU A 89 0.31 -10.06 -0.79
C LEU A 89 0.16 -10.90 -2.07
N MET A 90 -0.66 -10.43 -3.01
CA MET A 90 -0.79 -11.08 -4.31
C MET A 90 0.46 -10.90 -5.17
N LEU A 91 1.17 -9.76 -5.06
CA LEU A 91 2.45 -9.60 -5.74
C LEU A 91 3.51 -10.55 -5.18
N PHE A 92 3.55 -10.78 -3.87
CA PHE A 92 4.41 -11.82 -3.29
C PHE A 92 4.13 -13.19 -3.93
N ALA A 93 2.84 -13.55 -4.03
CA ALA A 93 2.42 -14.80 -4.66
C ALA A 93 2.94 -14.92 -6.11
N GLU A 94 2.85 -13.85 -6.88
CA GLU A 94 3.34 -13.78 -8.26
C GLU A 94 4.87 -13.88 -8.34
N GLU A 95 5.61 -13.04 -7.60
CA GLU A 95 7.07 -12.92 -7.69
C GLU A 95 7.81 -14.16 -7.18
N TYR A 96 7.28 -14.78 -6.11
CA TYR A 96 7.90 -15.95 -5.46
C TYR A 96 7.28 -17.27 -5.92
N LYS A 97 6.33 -17.23 -6.88
CA LYS A 97 5.55 -18.39 -7.34
C LYS A 97 4.87 -19.14 -6.17
N PHE A 98 4.50 -18.40 -5.13
CA PHE A 98 3.77 -18.93 -4.00
C PHE A 98 2.34 -19.24 -4.42
N VAL A 99 1.92 -20.50 -4.23
CA VAL A 99 0.59 -20.98 -4.61
C VAL A 99 -0.41 -20.52 -3.56
N ALA A 100 -0.99 -19.33 -3.78
CA ALA A 100 -1.99 -18.76 -2.89
C ALA A 100 -3.19 -19.68 -2.71
N SER A 101 -3.70 -19.79 -1.49
CA SER A 101 -4.91 -20.57 -1.26
C SER A 101 -6.14 -19.98 -1.95
N LYS A 102 -7.15 -20.83 -2.11
CA LYS A 102 -8.48 -20.40 -2.55
C LYS A 102 -9.04 -19.27 -1.69
N THR A 103 -8.74 -19.24 -0.38
CA THR A 103 -9.23 -18.13 0.47
C THR A 103 -8.64 -16.79 0.05
N LEU A 104 -7.33 -16.75 -0.25
CA LEU A 104 -6.67 -15.53 -0.70
C LEU A 104 -7.17 -15.09 -2.07
N LEU A 105 -7.30 -16.04 -3.01
CA LEU A 105 -7.80 -15.77 -4.36
C LEU A 105 -9.24 -15.25 -4.33
N ASP A 106 -10.14 -15.94 -3.64
CA ASP A 106 -11.55 -15.52 -3.49
C ASP A 106 -11.65 -14.13 -2.83
N PHE A 107 -10.75 -13.81 -1.89
CA PHE A 107 -10.72 -12.50 -1.25
C PHE A 107 -10.17 -11.41 -2.18
N SER A 108 -9.14 -11.73 -2.97
CA SER A 108 -8.62 -10.84 -4.01
C SER A 108 -9.68 -10.45 -5.02
N GLU A 109 -10.44 -11.43 -5.51
CA GLU A 109 -11.52 -11.19 -6.47
C GLU A 109 -12.61 -10.28 -5.89
N LYS A 110 -12.96 -10.46 -4.61
CA LYS A 110 -13.95 -9.62 -3.92
C LYS A 110 -13.49 -8.18 -3.74
N ILE A 111 -12.22 -7.97 -3.34
CA ILE A 111 -11.65 -6.61 -3.25
C ILE A 111 -11.66 -5.97 -4.64
N ASP A 112 -11.23 -6.71 -5.65
CA ASP A 112 -11.15 -6.23 -7.03
C ASP A 112 -12.51 -5.83 -7.59
N ASP A 113 -13.55 -6.61 -7.31
CA ASP A 113 -14.94 -6.32 -7.71
C ASP A 113 -15.45 -5.07 -6.97
N LEU A 114 -15.29 -5.02 -5.65
CA LEU A 114 -15.68 -3.86 -4.83
C LEU A 114 -15.01 -2.58 -5.33
N TYR A 115 -13.69 -2.61 -5.53
CA TYR A 115 -12.90 -1.43 -5.89
C TYR A 115 -13.13 -0.98 -7.34
N SER A 116 -13.58 -1.88 -8.21
CA SER A 116 -13.98 -1.54 -9.58
C SER A 116 -15.31 -0.79 -9.66
N LYS A 117 -16.17 -0.94 -8.64
CA LYS A 117 -17.48 -0.28 -8.56
C LYS A 117 -17.41 1.11 -7.90
N ILE A 118 -16.31 1.41 -7.23
CA ILE A 118 -16.12 2.64 -6.46
C ILE A 118 -15.31 3.64 -7.27
N LEU A 119 -15.91 4.79 -7.57
CA LEU A 119 -15.17 5.94 -8.08
C LEU A 119 -14.32 6.54 -6.96
N ALA A 120 -13.08 6.90 -7.26
CA ALA A 120 -12.16 7.48 -6.28
C ALA A 120 -12.74 8.76 -5.64
N LYS A 121 -13.49 9.56 -6.41
CA LYS A 121 -14.19 10.76 -5.92
C LYS A 121 -15.31 10.46 -4.92
N ASP A 122 -16.01 9.34 -5.05
CA ASP A 122 -17.12 8.98 -4.17
C ASP A 122 -16.59 8.44 -2.83
N PHE A 123 -15.52 7.64 -2.90
CA PHE A 123 -14.75 7.24 -1.73
C PHE A 123 -14.21 8.45 -0.98
N ALA A 124 -13.66 9.43 -1.72
CA ALA A 124 -13.15 10.68 -1.18
C ALA A 124 -14.22 11.50 -0.46
N LYS A 125 -15.39 11.66 -1.10
CA LYS A 125 -16.50 12.44 -0.57
C LYS A 125 -17.05 11.84 0.72
N GLN A 126 -16.99 10.52 0.87
CA GLN A 126 -17.42 9.83 2.09
C GLN A 126 -16.36 9.82 3.19
N ALA A 127 -15.14 10.31 2.90
CA ALA A 127 -14.02 10.30 3.84
C ALA A 127 -13.81 8.90 4.46
N ILE A 128 -13.95 7.84 3.66
CA ILE A 128 -13.74 6.47 4.13
C ILE A 128 -12.25 6.34 4.45
N GLU A 129 -11.97 6.01 5.71
CA GLU A 129 -10.64 5.68 6.19
C GLU A 129 -10.42 4.17 6.14
N ASP A 130 -9.40 3.71 5.43
CA ASP A 130 -9.03 2.28 5.44
C ASP A 130 -8.59 1.82 6.84
N HIS A 131 -7.84 2.69 7.51
CA HIS A 131 -7.31 2.48 8.84
C HIS A 131 -7.01 3.81 9.54
N LYS A 132 -6.93 3.77 10.87
CA LYS A 132 -6.46 4.92 11.65
C LYS A 132 -4.96 5.09 11.48
N LYS A 133 -4.49 6.35 11.46
CA LYS A 133 -3.05 6.62 11.55
C LYS A 133 -2.52 6.09 12.89
N LEU A 134 -1.51 5.23 12.83
CA LEU A 134 -0.77 4.75 14.00
C LEU A 134 0.38 5.71 14.33
N GLU A 135 0.81 5.76 15.59
CA GLU A 135 1.88 6.66 16.06
C GLU A 135 3.23 6.41 15.38
N ASP A 136 3.46 5.17 14.97
CA ASP A 136 4.64 4.68 14.30
C ASP A 136 4.51 4.72 12.76
N HIS A 137 3.51 5.44 12.24
CA HIS A 137 3.32 5.66 10.81
C HIS A 137 3.50 7.14 10.45
N GLY A 138 4.28 7.40 9.40
CA GLY A 138 4.35 8.68 8.70
C GLY A 138 3.16 8.88 7.76
N GLU A 139 2.88 10.12 7.42
CA GLU A 139 1.84 10.50 6.45
C GLU A 139 2.46 10.88 5.11
N VAL A 140 1.90 10.35 4.03
CA VAL A 140 2.28 10.70 2.66
C VAL A 140 1.05 11.20 1.94
N ILE A 141 1.08 12.42 1.44
CA ILE A 141 -0.02 13.04 0.70
C ILE A 141 0.39 13.15 -0.76
N PHE A 142 -0.28 12.41 -1.63
CA PHE A 142 -0.15 12.53 -3.08
C PHE A 142 -1.29 13.40 -3.60
N LYS A 143 -0.98 14.48 -4.30
CA LYS A 143 -1.94 15.13 -5.19
C LYS A 143 -1.64 14.68 -6.60
N VAL A 144 -2.65 14.17 -7.30
CA VAL A 144 -2.50 13.71 -8.69
C VAL A 144 -3.56 14.31 -9.58
N ASP A 145 -3.22 14.44 -10.86
CA ASP A 145 -4.11 14.83 -11.93
C ASP A 145 -4.58 13.57 -12.67
N LEU A 146 -5.65 12.96 -12.15
CA LEU A 146 -6.30 11.76 -12.71
C LEU A 146 -7.73 12.10 -13.11
N ASP A 147 -8.27 11.31 -14.05
CA ASP A 147 -9.66 11.41 -14.49
C ASP A 147 -10.61 11.25 -13.29
N LEU A 148 -11.63 12.11 -13.19
CA LEU A 148 -12.66 12.07 -12.17
C LEU A 148 -13.53 10.81 -12.23
N GLU A 149 -13.46 10.05 -13.32
CA GLU A 149 -14.09 8.74 -13.47
C GLU A 149 -13.17 7.56 -13.09
N SER A 150 -11.95 7.83 -12.61
CA SER A 150 -11.03 6.78 -12.15
C SER A 150 -11.62 6.01 -10.97
N THR A 151 -11.54 4.69 -11.05
CA THR A 151 -11.96 3.77 -9.98
C THR A 151 -10.88 3.63 -8.89
N LEU A 152 -11.29 3.20 -7.70
CA LEU A 152 -10.35 2.91 -6.61
C LEU A 152 -9.34 1.80 -7.00
N LYS A 153 -9.77 0.86 -7.85
CA LYS A 153 -8.92 -0.20 -8.42
C LYS A 153 -7.79 0.35 -9.30
N GLU A 154 -8.11 1.28 -10.19
CA GLU A 154 -7.10 1.91 -11.06
C GLU A 154 -6.07 2.69 -10.23
N PHE A 155 -6.55 3.35 -9.18
CA PHE A 155 -5.68 4.06 -8.26
C PHE A 155 -4.73 3.13 -7.48
N GLN A 156 -5.22 2.01 -6.92
CA GLN A 156 -4.33 1.02 -6.29
C GLN A 156 -3.27 0.47 -7.24
N LYS A 157 -3.65 0.19 -8.49
CA LYS A 157 -2.71 -0.26 -9.52
C LYS A 157 -1.62 0.77 -9.79
N PHE A 158 -1.95 2.07 -9.71
CA PHE A 158 -0.95 3.13 -9.80
C PHE A 158 0.03 3.07 -8.61
N LEU A 159 -0.46 2.99 -7.37
CA LEU A 159 0.41 2.92 -6.18
C LEU A 159 1.38 1.73 -6.23
N VAL A 160 0.87 0.53 -6.56
CA VAL A 160 1.69 -0.68 -6.66
C VAL A 160 2.78 -0.52 -7.73
N LYS A 161 2.44 0.04 -8.89
CA LYS A 161 3.41 0.23 -9.99
C LYS A 161 4.46 1.29 -9.68
N ALA A 162 4.07 2.39 -9.04
CA ALA A 162 4.96 3.54 -8.82
C ALA A 162 5.90 3.38 -7.63
N PHE A 163 5.50 2.60 -6.62
CA PHE A 163 6.22 2.54 -5.34
C PHE A 163 6.61 1.12 -4.95
N TYR A 164 5.71 0.16 -5.16
CA TYR A 164 5.96 -1.19 -4.66
C TYR A 164 6.86 -2.01 -5.61
N ARG A 165 6.50 -2.12 -6.88
CA ARG A 165 7.15 -3.05 -7.84
C ARG A 165 8.65 -2.82 -8.04
N HIS A 166 9.10 -1.57 -7.93
CA HIS A 166 10.49 -1.21 -8.21
C HIS A 166 11.29 -0.84 -6.95
N HIS A 167 10.60 -0.47 -5.86
CA HIS A 167 11.22 0.12 -4.69
C HIS A 167 10.84 -0.57 -3.37
N GLY A 168 9.90 -1.52 -3.38
CA GLY A 168 9.47 -2.25 -2.20
C GLY A 168 8.76 -1.36 -1.17
N ILE A 169 8.28 -0.17 -1.57
CA ILE A 169 7.65 0.80 -0.68
C ILE A 169 6.17 0.44 -0.53
N LEU A 170 5.83 -0.11 0.63
CA LEU A 170 4.45 -0.42 1.01
C LEU A 170 3.71 0.86 1.39
N ILE A 171 2.77 1.27 0.54
CA ILE A 171 1.90 2.42 0.78
C ILE A 171 0.51 1.91 1.12
N SER A 172 -0.01 2.32 2.29
CA SER A 172 -1.38 2.03 2.70
C SER A 172 -2.21 3.28 2.48
N LEU A 173 -3.24 3.20 1.64
CA LEU A 173 -4.15 4.32 1.44
C LEU A 173 -4.94 4.56 2.73
N ARG A 174 -5.06 5.83 3.16
CA ARG A 174 -5.93 6.21 4.26
C ARG A 174 -7.21 6.85 3.74
N VAL A 175 -7.12 7.97 3.01
CA VAL A 175 -8.28 8.73 2.52
C VAL A 175 -7.97 9.40 1.18
N VAL A 176 -9.03 9.73 0.41
CA VAL A 176 -8.94 10.47 -0.85
C VAL A 176 -9.69 11.82 -0.70
N HIS A 177 -9.24 12.90 -1.33
CA HIS A 177 -9.98 14.18 -1.43
C HIS A 177 -10.21 14.59 -2.89
N HIS A 178 -11.24 15.41 -3.13
CA HIS A 178 -11.81 15.66 -4.46
C HIS A 178 -11.19 16.83 -5.25
N SER A 179 -10.88 17.99 -4.64
CA SER A 179 -10.59 19.24 -5.39
C SER A 179 -9.37 19.14 -6.32
N LEU A 180 -8.49 18.20 -6.01
CA LEU A 180 -7.48 17.52 -6.81
C LEU A 180 -7.47 16.12 -6.20
N LEU A 181 -7.45 15.03 -6.97
CA LEU A 181 -7.46 13.68 -6.38
C LEU A 181 -6.27 13.55 -5.42
N THR A 182 -6.54 13.72 -4.13
CA THR A 182 -5.52 13.89 -3.10
C THR A 182 -5.59 12.68 -2.19
N PHE A 183 -4.57 11.84 -2.26
CA PHE A 183 -4.50 10.60 -1.52
C PHE A 183 -3.64 10.83 -0.31
N VAL A 184 -4.26 10.75 0.86
CA VAL A 184 -3.52 10.62 2.10
C VAL A 184 -3.27 9.14 2.32
N CYS A 185 -2.01 8.79 2.40
CA CYS A 185 -1.53 7.44 2.66
C CYS A 185 -0.73 7.45 3.96
N THR A 186 -0.54 6.27 4.53
CA THR A 186 0.43 6.08 5.60
C THR A 186 1.52 5.13 5.14
N ILE A 187 2.73 5.44 5.57
CA ILE A 187 3.88 4.54 5.50
C ILE A 187 4.39 4.33 6.92
N PRO A 188 4.99 3.19 7.24
CA PRO A 188 5.78 3.03 8.46
C PRO A 188 6.75 4.20 8.65
N LYS A 189 6.90 4.71 9.87
CA LYS A 189 7.73 5.90 10.16
C LYS A 189 9.20 5.71 9.76
N TRP A 190 9.68 4.48 9.83
CA TRP A 190 11.03 4.13 9.38
C TRP A 190 11.22 4.22 7.85
N LEU A 191 10.15 4.26 7.03
CA LEU A 191 10.22 4.50 5.59
C LEU A 191 10.26 5.97 5.21
N VAL A 192 10.04 6.88 6.15
CA VAL A 192 9.84 8.30 5.84
C VAL A 192 11.07 8.90 5.14
N GLU A 193 12.26 8.69 5.67
CA GLU A 193 13.49 9.24 5.07
C GLU A 193 13.85 8.55 3.74
N GLU A 194 13.74 7.21 3.66
CA GLU A 194 13.97 6.47 2.41
C GLU A 194 13.02 6.94 1.29
N MET A 195 11.75 7.17 1.64
CA MET A 195 10.75 7.70 0.72
C MET A 195 11.08 9.14 0.29
N LYS A 196 11.55 10.00 1.21
CA LYS A 196 11.98 11.36 0.86
C LYS A 196 13.12 11.34 -0.15
N GLU A 197 14.14 10.53 0.09
CA GLU A 197 15.25 10.37 -0.85
C GLU A 197 14.80 9.83 -2.21
N TYR A 198 13.94 8.81 -2.19
CA TYR A 198 13.39 8.22 -3.39
C TYR A 198 12.68 9.28 -4.25
N VAL A 199 11.85 10.11 -3.64
CA VAL A 199 11.11 11.17 -4.33
C VAL A 199 12.06 12.17 -4.98
N THR A 200 13.09 12.63 -4.25
CA THR A 200 14.10 13.55 -4.78
C THR A 200 14.86 12.97 -5.98
N LYS A 201 15.13 11.65 -5.96
CA LYS A 201 15.85 10.98 -7.06
C LYS A 201 14.96 10.66 -8.28
N ASN A 202 13.62 10.73 -8.15
CA ASN A 202 12.69 10.21 -9.16
C ASN A 202 11.59 11.22 -9.58
N GLU A 203 11.86 12.53 -9.52
CA GLU A 203 10.88 13.57 -9.86
C GLU A 203 10.26 13.42 -11.26
N GLU A 204 11.06 13.12 -12.28
CA GLU A 204 10.56 12.96 -13.67
C GLU A 204 9.62 11.77 -13.81
N MET A 205 9.88 10.68 -13.07
CA MET A 205 8.96 9.54 -13.03
C MET A 205 7.63 9.97 -12.40
N LEU A 206 7.65 10.71 -11.30
CA LEU A 206 6.43 11.21 -10.64
C LEU A 206 5.60 12.10 -11.58
N LYS A 207 6.25 13.01 -12.33
CA LYS A 207 5.59 13.81 -13.39
C LYS A 207 4.93 12.94 -14.44
N SER A 208 5.62 11.92 -14.94
CA SER A 208 5.09 11.00 -15.96
C SER A 208 3.88 10.18 -15.49
N LYS A 209 3.65 10.14 -14.17
CA LYS A 209 2.49 9.49 -13.53
C LYS A 209 1.41 10.47 -13.09
N ASN A 210 1.47 11.72 -13.56
CA ASN A 210 0.53 12.79 -13.22
C ASN A 210 0.49 13.12 -11.72
N VAL A 211 1.56 12.83 -10.95
CA VAL A 211 1.69 13.38 -9.60
C VAL A 211 1.98 14.86 -9.75
N VAL A 212 1.15 15.71 -9.14
CA VAL A 212 1.30 17.18 -9.17
C VAL A 212 1.97 17.70 -7.91
N GLU A 213 1.76 17.03 -6.78
CA GLU A 213 2.41 17.35 -5.52
C GLU A 213 2.57 16.11 -4.66
N LEU A 214 3.66 16.03 -3.92
CA LEU A 214 3.93 14.98 -2.95
C LEU A 214 4.46 15.58 -1.66
N ILE A 215 3.77 15.30 -0.57
CA ILE A 215 4.09 15.77 0.78
C ILE A 215 4.38 14.55 1.65
N ILE A 216 5.46 14.59 2.42
CA ILE A 216 5.82 13.54 3.39
C ILE A 216 6.01 14.19 4.76
N ASP A 217 5.22 13.77 5.74
CA ASP A 217 5.21 14.33 7.10
C ASP A 217 5.25 15.87 7.10
N ASN A 218 4.29 16.48 6.40
CA ASN A 218 4.14 17.93 6.22
C ASN A 218 5.27 18.64 5.45
N THR A 219 6.26 17.91 4.95
CA THR A 219 7.31 18.46 4.07
C THR A 219 6.90 18.28 2.61
N VAL A 220 6.78 19.36 1.85
CA VAL A 220 6.57 19.29 0.39
C VAL A 220 7.87 18.78 -0.26
N MET A 221 7.84 17.56 -0.77
CA MET A 221 8.99 16.90 -1.39
C MET A 221 9.04 17.12 -2.90
N PHE A 222 7.89 17.28 -3.52
CA PHE A 222 7.77 17.51 -4.96
C PHE A 222 6.52 18.34 -5.23
N SER A 223 6.61 19.31 -6.15
CA SER A 223 5.47 20.12 -6.59
C SER A 223 5.73 20.64 -8.00
N ILE A 224 4.79 20.41 -8.92
CA ILE A 224 4.81 21.04 -10.23
C ILE A 224 4.29 22.47 -10.06
N LYS A 225 5.20 23.45 -10.10
CA LYS A 225 4.78 24.85 -10.18
C LYS A 225 4.00 25.04 -11.48
N SER A 226 2.68 25.26 -11.38
CA SER A 226 1.91 25.80 -12.49
C SER A 226 2.55 27.12 -12.88
N LYS A 227 2.97 27.27 -14.14
CA LYS A 227 3.23 28.60 -14.69
C LYS A 227 1.92 29.37 -14.60
N THR A 228 1.79 30.23 -13.59
CA THR A 228 0.83 31.33 -13.62
C THR A 228 1.19 32.18 -14.83
N ASN A 229 0.37 32.07 -15.87
CA ASN A 229 0.21 33.12 -16.88
C ASN A 229 -0.99 33.96 -16.47
#